data_AF-A0A2V8MGF8-F1
#
_entry.id   AF-A0A2V8MGF8-F1
#
_cell.length_a   1.000
_cell.length_b   1.000
_cell.length_c   1.000
_cell.angle_alpha   90.00
_cell.angle_beta   90.00
_cell.angle_gamma   90.00
#
_symmetry.space_group_name_H-M   'P 1'
#
loop_
_entity.id
_entity.type
_entity.pdbx_description
1 polymer ?
#
loop_
_entity_poly.entity_id
_entity_poly.type
_entity_poly.pdbx_seq_one_letter_code
_entity_poly.pdbx_strand_id
1 'polypeptide(L)'
;TTLTLYITPGHTPGTISTLVPLKDGNQRHVGAVWGGINPDVGRNGVRYFSGMPETFKTWSASAKRFQDIAAKAGADVYLTLHPFYDKALDKLHALNFRKPGAPNPFVSKDNLNRFLTIIRECTEAQLARISS
;
A
#
# COMPACT_ATOMS: atom_id res chain seq x y z
N THR A 1 -16.05 -15.28 0.28
CA THR A 1 -15.02 -14.25 0.57
C THR A 1 -15.39 -13.00 -0.17
N THR A 2 -15.25 -11.82 0.44
CA THR A 2 -15.54 -10.52 -0.16
C THR A 2 -14.27 -9.69 -0.20
N LEU A 3 -13.92 -9.12 -1.35
CA LEU A 3 -12.84 -8.15 -1.46
C LEU A 3 -13.43 -6.75 -1.41
N THR A 4 -12.75 -5.82 -0.73
CA THR A 4 -13.18 -4.42 -0.68
C THR A 4 -12.17 -3.54 -1.37
N LEU A 5 -12.60 -2.88 -2.44
CA LEU A 5 -11.75 -2.07 -3.30
C LEU A 5 -11.93 -0.59 -2.95
N TYR A 6 -10.81 0.13 -2.90
CA TYR A 6 -10.76 1.57 -2.61
C TYR A 6 -9.97 2.27 -3.71
N ILE A 7 -10.58 3.28 -4.33
CA ILE A 7 -9.89 4.16 -5.27
C ILE A 7 -8.85 4.99 -4.51
N THR A 8 -7.58 4.85 -4.84
CA THR A 8 -6.44 5.52 -4.18
C THR A 8 -5.58 6.25 -5.21
N PRO A 9 -6.09 7.36 -5.78
CA PRO A 9 -5.43 8.05 -6.89
C PRO A 9 -4.09 8.67 -6.49
N GLY A 10 -3.27 8.95 -7.50
CA GLY A 10 -1.98 9.64 -7.37
C GLY A 10 -0.88 8.99 -8.21
N HIS A 11 -0.80 7.66 -8.22
CA HIS A 11 -0.01 6.93 -9.21
C HIS A 11 -0.69 6.99 -10.58
N THR A 12 -1.99 6.71 -10.61
CA THR A 12 -2.92 6.98 -11.73
C THR A 12 -4.27 7.43 -11.16
N PRO A 13 -5.21 7.97 -11.95
CA PRO A 13 -6.53 8.35 -11.44
C PRO A 13 -7.36 7.15 -10.97
N GLY A 14 -7.18 5.99 -11.61
CA GLY A 14 -7.92 4.75 -11.35
C GLY A 14 -7.16 3.75 -10.46
N THR A 15 -6.11 4.18 -9.75
CA THR A 15 -5.37 3.28 -8.86
C THR A 15 -6.31 2.72 -7.79
N ILE A 16 -6.23 1.41 -7.53
CA ILE A 16 -7.08 0.70 -6.55
C ILE A 16 -6.19 0.04 -5.50
N SER A 17 -6.47 0.33 -4.23
CA SER A 17 -5.97 -0.43 -3.08
C SER A 17 -7.07 -1.31 -2.51
N THR A 18 -6.72 -2.47 -1.95
CA THR A 18 -7.68 -3.54 -1.65
C THR A 18 -7.51 -4.09 -0.25
N LEU A 19 -8.63 -4.33 0.43
CA LEU A 19 -8.68 -5.18 1.62
C LEU A 19 -9.11 -6.60 1.24
N VAL A 20 -8.36 -7.58 1.74
CA VAL A 20 -8.52 -9.00 1.44
C VAL A 20 -8.68 -9.77 2.75
N PRO A 21 -9.82 -10.44 2.99
CA PRO A 21 -9.94 -11.38 4.10
C PRO A 21 -9.06 -12.61 3.84
N LEU A 22 -8.14 -12.89 4.76
CA LEU A 22 -7.15 -13.96 4.64
C LEU A 22 -7.30 -14.99 5.76
N LYS A 23 -6.75 -16.18 5.53
CA LYS A 23 -6.65 -17.24 6.54
C LYS A 23 -5.28 -17.87 6.52
N ASP A 24 -4.76 -18.18 7.71
CA ASP A 24 -3.60 -19.04 7.91
C ASP A 24 -4.00 -20.17 8.88
N GLY A 25 -4.38 -21.32 8.30
CA GLY A 25 -5.08 -22.37 9.04
C GLY A 25 -6.40 -21.85 9.64
N ASN A 26 -6.50 -21.87 10.97
CA ASN A 26 -7.66 -21.37 11.71
C ASN A 26 -7.56 -19.87 12.06
N GLN A 27 -6.40 -19.24 11.86
CA GLN A 27 -6.20 -17.81 12.12
C GLN A 27 -6.79 -16.98 10.98
N ARG A 28 -7.42 -15.86 11.33
CA ARG A 28 -7.99 -14.90 10.38
C ARG A 28 -7.13 -13.65 10.35
N HIS A 29 -6.88 -13.14 9.15
CA HIS A 29 -6.07 -11.96 8.90
C HIS A 29 -6.79 -11.02 7.95
N VAL A 30 -6.36 -9.77 7.89
CA VAL A 30 -6.81 -8.80 6.89
C VAL A 30 -5.59 -8.30 6.13
N GLY A 31 -5.52 -8.64 4.85
CA GLY A 31 -4.51 -8.14 3.94
C GLY A 31 -4.88 -6.77 3.41
N ALA A 32 -3.94 -5.83 3.47
CA ALA A 32 -4.01 -4.54 2.81
C ALA A 32 -3.01 -4.53 1.64
N VAL A 33 -3.55 -4.43 0.42
CA VAL A 33 -2.78 -4.33 -0.82
C VAL A 33 -2.74 -2.87 -1.25
N TRP A 34 -1.56 -2.25 -1.22
CA TRP A 34 -1.36 -0.90 -1.74
C TRP A 34 -1.16 -0.92 -3.25
N GLY A 35 -2.01 -0.18 -3.95
CA GLY A 35 -2.22 -0.32 -5.39
C GLY A 35 -1.34 0.49 -6.33
N GLY A 36 -0.58 1.46 -5.85
CA GLY A 36 0.12 2.40 -6.74
C GLY A 36 1.43 2.91 -6.16
N ILE A 37 2.53 2.58 -6.83
CA ILE A 37 3.87 3.00 -6.41
C ILE A 37 4.31 4.18 -7.25
N ASN A 38 4.83 5.20 -6.58
CA ASN A 38 5.24 6.49 -7.12
C ASN A 38 4.08 7.32 -7.68
N PRO A 39 4.05 8.63 -7.41
CA PRO A 39 3.12 9.54 -8.04
C PRO A 39 3.57 9.80 -9.49
N ASP A 40 2.62 9.97 -10.39
CA ASP A 40 2.90 10.25 -11.81
C ASP A 40 1.84 11.25 -12.34
N VAL A 41 2.22 12.12 -13.27
CA VAL A 41 1.36 13.17 -13.86
C VAL A 41 0.71 12.68 -15.15
N GLY A 42 1.36 11.73 -15.82
CA GLY A 42 0.99 11.28 -17.15
C GLY A 42 1.92 10.21 -17.65
N ARG A 43 1.37 9.23 -18.37
CA ARG A 43 2.14 8.12 -18.94
C ARG A 43 1.80 7.94 -20.40
N ASN A 44 2.80 7.55 -21.20
CA ASN A 44 2.63 7.27 -22.63
C ASN A 44 1.96 8.43 -23.42
N GLY A 45 2.33 9.67 -23.11
CA GLY A 45 1.77 10.87 -23.75
C GLY A 45 0.37 11.28 -23.27
N VAL A 46 -0.25 10.52 -22.36
CA VAL A 46 -1.54 10.86 -21.76
C VAL A 46 -1.31 11.52 -20.41
N ARG A 47 -1.62 12.81 -20.32
CA ARG A 47 -1.62 13.56 -19.06
C ARG A 47 -2.95 13.34 -18.34
N TYR A 48 -2.90 12.98 -17.07
CA TYR A 48 -4.09 12.74 -16.25
C TYR A 48 -4.16 13.56 -14.96
N PHE A 49 -3.09 14.28 -14.59
CA PHE A 49 -3.13 15.35 -13.58
C PHE A 49 -2.64 16.68 -14.13
N SER A 50 -3.08 17.78 -13.54
CA SER A 50 -2.67 19.14 -13.94
C SER A 50 -1.22 19.47 -13.57
N GLY A 51 -0.54 18.66 -12.75
CA GLY A 51 0.89 18.75 -12.51
C GLY A 51 1.32 18.09 -11.20
N MET A 52 2.63 18.02 -10.97
CA MET A 52 3.20 17.36 -9.78
C MET A 52 2.61 17.87 -8.44
N PRO A 53 2.32 19.17 -8.23
CA PRO A 53 1.70 19.63 -6.99
C PRO A 53 0.34 18.99 -6.71
N GLU A 54 -0.52 18.88 -7.72
CA GLU A 54 -1.83 18.22 -7.59
C GLU A 54 -1.64 16.71 -7.36
N THR A 55 -0.75 16.08 -8.14
CA THR A 55 -0.46 14.65 -8.01
C THR A 55 0.04 14.30 -6.61
N PHE A 56 0.99 15.07 -6.06
CA PHE A 56 1.51 14.85 -4.71
C PHE A 56 0.46 15.03 -3.62
N LYS A 57 -0.36 16.09 -3.69
CA LYS A 57 -1.48 16.28 -2.75
C LYS A 57 -2.45 15.10 -2.79
N THR A 58 -2.79 14.66 -4.00
CA THR A 58 -3.70 13.53 -4.22
C THR A 58 -3.12 12.22 -3.69
N TRP A 59 -1.85 11.94 -3.98
CA TRP A 59 -1.19 10.70 -3.56
C TRP A 59 -1.00 10.63 -2.04
N SER A 60 -0.58 11.73 -1.41
CA SER A 60 -0.47 11.81 0.05
C SER A 60 -1.84 11.61 0.74
N ALA A 61 -2.89 12.26 0.24
CA ALA A 61 -4.25 12.09 0.76
C ALA A 61 -4.74 10.64 0.61
N SER A 62 -4.46 9.99 -0.53
CA SER A 62 -4.76 8.57 -0.74
C SER A 62 -4.02 7.66 0.24
N ALA A 63 -2.73 7.91 0.48
CA ALA A 63 -1.94 7.13 1.42
C ALA A 63 -2.49 7.25 2.84
N LYS A 64 -2.76 8.48 3.31
CA LYS A 64 -3.36 8.72 4.64
C LYS A 64 -4.73 8.06 4.77
N ARG A 65 -5.59 8.22 3.78
CA ARG A 65 -6.95 7.65 3.81
C ARG A 65 -6.92 6.13 3.86
N PHE A 66 -6.09 5.50 3.03
CA PHE A 66 -5.99 4.03 3.01
C PHE A 66 -5.33 3.48 4.28
N GLN A 67 -4.35 4.20 4.85
CA GLN A 67 -3.75 3.88 6.14
C GLN A 67 -4.82 3.82 7.24
N ASP A 68 -5.70 4.83 7.32
CA ASP A 68 -6.78 4.87 8.31
C ASP A 68 -7.82 3.76 8.08
N ILE A 69 -8.17 3.48 6.82
CA ILE A 69 -9.09 2.40 6.44
C ILE A 69 -8.54 1.04 6.87
N ALA A 70 -7.27 0.76 6.55
CA ALA A 70 -6.64 -0.50 6.87
C ALA A 70 -6.43 -0.69 8.38
N ALA A 71 -6.07 0.38 9.10
CA ALA A 71 -5.97 0.36 10.55
C ALA A 71 -7.34 0.05 11.21
N LYS A 72 -8.42 0.69 10.76
CA LYS A 72 -9.79 0.42 11.25
C LYS A 72 -10.24 -1.00 10.94
N ALA A 73 -9.81 -1.57 9.82
CA ALA A 73 -10.11 -2.94 9.45
C ALA A 73 -9.26 -3.98 10.19
N GLY A 74 -8.29 -3.55 11.01
CA GLY A 74 -7.37 -4.46 11.71
C GLY A 74 -6.39 -5.17 10.76
N ALA A 75 -6.02 -4.51 9.64
CA ALA A 75 -5.08 -5.07 8.68
C ALA A 75 -3.72 -5.37 9.33
N ASP A 76 -3.28 -6.62 9.16
CA ASP A 76 -2.05 -7.15 9.72
C ASP A 76 -1.19 -7.87 8.68
N VAL A 77 -1.61 -7.87 7.41
CA VAL A 77 -0.80 -8.32 6.28
C VAL A 77 -0.64 -7.16 5.30
N TYR A 78 0.59 -6.87 4.93
CA TYR A 78 0.94 -5.79 3.99
C TYR A 78 1.48 -6.38 2.69
N LEU A 79 0.88 -5.96 1.58
CA LEU A 79 1.31 -6.28 0.22
C LEU A 79 1.26 -5.03 -0.66
N THR A 80 2.00 -5.09 -1.75
CA THR A 80 2.01 -4.11 -2.84
C THR A 80 1.93 -4.83 -4.18
N LEU A 81 1.67 -4.08 -5.25
CA LEU A 81 1.78 -4.62 -6.61
C LEU A 81 3.23 -4.91 -7.04
N HIS A 82 4.22 -4.41 -6.29
CA HIS A 82 5.63 -4.51 -6.62
C HIS A 82 6.39 -5.20 -5.48
N PRO A 83 6.70 -6.50 -5.59
CA PRO A 83 7.13 -7.35 -4.46
C PRO A 83 8.47 -6.93 -3.81
N PHE A 84 9.18 -5.98 -4.42
CA PHE A 84 10.39 -5.38 -3.85
C PHE A 84 10.08 -4.46 -2.65
N TYR A 85 8.91 -3.83 -2.60
CA TYR A 85 8.55 -2.88 -1.52
C TYR A 85 8.06 -3.57 -0.25
N ASP A 86 7.51 -4.77 -0.37
CA ASP A 86 6.98 -5.55 0.75
C ASP A 86 7.82 -6.79 1.08
N LYS A 87 8.91 -7.02 0.34
CA LYS A 87 9.74 -8.24 0.42
C LYS A 87 8.94 -9.53 0.22
N ALA A 88 7.91 -9.53 -0.62
CA ALA A 88 7.07 -10.70 -0.83
C ALA A 88 7.87 -11.93 -1.28
N LEU A 89 8.89 -11.76 -2.13
CA LEU A 89 9.74 -12.87 -2.57
C LEU A 89 10.52 -13.50 -1.40
N ASP A 90 11.11 -12.69 -0.52
CA ASP A 90 11.82 -13.18 0.67
C ASP A 90 10.86 -13.89 1.63
N LYS A 91 9.66 -13.32 1.83
CA LYS A 91 8.62 -13.90 2.70
C LYS A 91 8.10 -15.22 2.13
N LEU A 92 7.91 -15.32 0.80
CA LEU A 92 7.57 -16.57 0.13
C LEU A 92 8.67 -17.62 0.31
N HIS A 93 9.93 -17.23 0.17
CA HIS A 93 11.05 -18.14 0.42
C HIS A 93 11.08 -18.62 1.88
N ALA A 94 10.86 -17.71 2.84
CA ALA A 94 10.79 -18.06 4.26
C ALA A 94 9.63 -19.03 4.60
N LEU A 95 8.52 -18.98 3.87
CA LEU A 95 7.40 -19.92 4.05
C LEU A 95 7.79 -21.37 3.80
N ASN A 96 8.74 -21.64 2.88
CA ASN A 96 9.21 -23.01 2.59
C ASN A 96 9.88 -23.68 3.81
N PHE A 97 10.35 -22.88 4.77
CA PHE A 97 11.03 -23.35 5.98
C PHE A 97 10.20 -23.11 7.24
N ARG A 98 8.94 -22.67 7.11
CA ARG A 98 8.07 -22.38 8.26
C ARG A 98 7.67 -23.67 8.96
N LYS A 99 8.04 -23.81 10.23
CA LYS A 99 7.60 -24.92 11.08
C LYS A 99 6.10 -24.80 11.44
N PRO A 100 5.40 -25.91 11.70
CA PRO A 100 4.03 -25.87 12.23
C PRO A 100 3.93 -24.97 13.46
N GLY A 101 2.93 -24.08 13.48
CA GLY A 101 2.69 -23.13 14.58
C GLY A 101 3.62 -21.91 14.62
N ALA A 102 4.66 -21.84 13.77
CA ALA A 102 5.52 -20.66 13.71
C ALA A 102 4.81 -19.45 13.07
N PRO A 103 5.15 -18.20 13.45
CA PRO A 103 4.56 -17.00 12.88
C PRO A 103 4.64 -16.96 11.34
N ASN A 104 3.60 -16.44 10.70
CA ASN A 104 3.60 -16.23 9.25
C ASN A 104 4.45 -14.99 8.90
N PRO A 105 5.45 -15.08 8.01
CA PRO A 105 6.31 -13.95 7.65
C PRO A 105 5.57 -12.80 6.95
N PHE A 106 4.35 -13.02 6.46
CA PHE A 106 3.50 -11.95 5.91
C PHE A 106 2.75 -11.15 6.97
N VAL A 107 2.60 -11.69 8.18
CA VAL A 107 1.82 -11.06 9.25
C VAL A 107 2.72 -10.08 10.03
N SER A 108 2.37 -8.80 9.97
CA SER A 108 2.97 -7.70 10.73
C SER A 108 1.98 -6.54 10.85
N LYS A 109 1.65 -6.18 12.09
CA LYS A 109 0.78 -5.01 12.38
C LYS A 109 1.45 -3.67 12.06
N ASP A 110 2.78 -3.62 12.05
CA ASP A 110 3.53 -2.36 11.95
C ASP A 110 3.90 -2.00 10.51
N ASN A 111 4.18 -3.00 9.67
CA ASN A 111 4.81 -2.77 8.37
C ASN A 111 3.95 -1.92 7.42
N LEU A 112 2.64 -2.16 7.38
CA LEU A 112 1.72 -1.35 6.58
C LEU A 112 1.76 0.12 7.00
N ASN A 113 1.62 0.35 8.31
CA ASN A 113 1.56 1.68 8.87
C ASN A 113 2.87 2.44 8.62
N ARG A 114 4.01 1.78 8.82
CA ARG A 114 5.33 2.35 8.52
C ARG A 114 5.48 2.70 7.04
N PHE A 115 5.08 1.78 6.16
CA PHE A 115 5.20 2.00 4.72
C PHE A 115 4.35 3.16 4.22
N LEU A 116 3.07 3.23 4.61
CA LEU A 116 2.19 4.33 4.19
C LEU A 116 2.59 5.68 4.82
N THR A 117 3.17 5.67 6.02
CA THR A 117 3.80 6.87 6.61
C THR A 117 4.98 7.35 5.78
N ILE A 118 5.89 6.45 5.36
CA ILE A 118 7.01 6.81 4.47
C ILE A 118 6.49 7.43 3.16
N ILE A 119 5.49 6.80 2.52
CA ILE A 119 4.88 7.36 1.31
C ILE A 119 4.36 8.77 1.56
N ARG A 120 3.55 8.96 2.61
CA ARG A 120 2.95 10.25 2.94
C ARG A 120 4.02 11.32 3.17
N GLU A 121 4.95 11.08 4.09
CA GLU A 121 5.93 12.07 4.53
C GLU A 121 6.95 12.41 3.44
N CYS A 122 7.42 11.43 2.67
CA CYS A 122 8.30 11.72 1.53
C CYS A 122 7.58 12.53 0.45
N THR A 123 6.29 12.27 0.22
CA THR A 123 5.48 13.03 -0.75
C THR A 123 5.26 14.47 -0.30
N GLU A 124 4.93 14.66 0.97
CA GLU A 124 4.74 15.98 1.58
C GLU A 124 6.03 16.80 1.54
N ALA A 125 7.18 16.17 1.81
CA ALA A 125 8.48 16.82 1.69
C ALA A 125 8.77 17.24 0.23
N GLN A 126 8.48 16.38 -0.75
CA GLN A 126 8.66 16.74 -2.17
C GLN A 126 7.71 17.87 -2.60
N LEU A 127 6.46 17.86 -2.11
CA LEU A 127 5.51 18.93 -2.36
C LEU A 127 6.01 20.26 -1.81
N ALA A 128 6.49 20.28 -0.57
CA ALA A 128 7.06 21.47 0.05
C ALA A 128 8.23 22.02 -0.77
N ARG A 129 9.13 21.14 -1.24
CA ARG A 129 10.29 21.51 -2.05
C ARG A 129 9.93 22.17 -3.39
N ILE A 130 8.86 21.72 -4.06
CA ILE A 130 8.46 22.25 -5.38
C ILE A 130 7.46 23.41 -5.29
N SER A 131 7.00 23.75 -4.08
CA SER A 131 6.03 24.82 -3.83
C SER A 131 6.67 26.02 -3.13
N SER A 132 7.96 25.94 -2.80
CA SER A 132 8.79 27.01 -2.21
C SER A 132 9.42 27.89 -3.27
#